data_AF-A0AA97IH25-F1
#
_entry.id   AF-A0AA97IH25-F1
#
_cell.length_a   1.000
_cell.length_b   1.000
_cell.length_c   1.000
_cell.angle_alpha   90.00
_cell.angle_beta   90.00
_cell.angle_gamma   90.00
#
_symmetry.space_group_name_H-M   'P 1'
#
loop_
_entity.id
_entity.type
_entity.pdbx_description
1 polymer ?
#
loop_
_entity_poly.entity_id
_entity_poly.type
_entity_poly.pdbx_seq_one_letter_code
_entity_poly.pdbx_strand_id
1 'polypeptide(L)'
;MNDDTVKKLALMIAANCTRNSVLEEAEKTRAISEEQMAKFNHQMSNRIYTFLTYLLNKPAEEYSVMIAELSKNYPEAWALPDLDQSLINAVAKSSLPSLPH
;
A
#
# COMPACT_ATOMS: atom_id res chain seq x y z
N MET A 1 18.23 0.65 1.36
CA MET A 1 17.49 1.56 0.45
C MET A 1 17.49 2.95 1.09
N ASN A 2 17.60 4.06 0.35
CA ASN A 2 17.59 5.39 1.00
C ASN A 2 16.17 5.78 1.45
N ASP A 3 16.09 6.68 2.42
CA ASP A 3 14.84 7.10 3.08
C ASP A 3 13.79 7.65 2.09
N ASP A 4 14.23 8.50 1.16
CA ASP A 4 13.36 9.09 0.14
C ASP A 4 12.74 8.03 -0.78
N THR A 5 13.47 6.96 -1.08
CA THR A 5 12.96 5.84 -1.87
C THR A 5 11.88 5.09 -1.10
N VAL A 6 12.05 4.88 0.21
CA VAL A 6 11.03 4.23 1.06
C VAL A 6 9.77 5.08 1.14
N LYS A 7 9.90 6.39 1.32
CA LYS A 7 8.77 7.34 1.32
C LYS A 7 8.00 7.31 0.01
N LYS A 8 8.72 7.38 -1.12
CA LYS A 8 8.10 7.30 -2.46
C LYS A 8 7.40 5.96 -2.67
N LEU A 9 8.03 4.87 -2.24
CA LEU A 9 7.43 3.54 -2.32
C LEU A 9 6.13 3.45 -1.50
N ALA A 10 6.13 3.99 -0.28
CA ALA A 10 4.93 4.01 0.56
C ALA A 10 3.78 4.79 -0.08
N LEU A 11 4.07 5.95 -0.68
CA LEU A 11 3.08 6.75 -1.41
C LEU A 11 2.54 5.99 -2.63
N MET A 12 3.41 5.35 -3.42
CA MET A 12 2.99 4.56 -4.58
C MET A 12 2.10 3.39 -4.17
N ILE A 13 2.46 2.64 -3.13
CA ILE A 13 1.64 1.52 -2.65
C ILE A 13 0.28 2.05 -2.19
N ALA A 14 0.25 3.08 -1.33
CA ALA A 14 -0.99 3.67 -0.83
C ALA A 14 -1.92 4.10 -1.98
N ALA A 15 -1.39 4.83 -2.97
CA ALA A 15 -2.16 5.31 -4.11
C ALA A 15 -2.72 4.16 -4.97
N ASN A 16 -1.95 3.08 -5.16
CA ASN A 16 -2.44 1.92 -5.92
C ASN A 16 -3.47 1.09 -5.16
N CYS A 17 -3.44 1.11 -3.82
CA CYS A 17 -4.45 0.44 -2.99
C CYS A 17 -5.75 1.23 -2.85
N THR A 18 -5.71 2.58 -2.95
CA THR A 18 -6.92 3.40 -2.83
C THR A 18 -7.59 3.70 -4.16
N ARG A 19 -6.82 3.76 -5.27
CA ARG A 19 -7.40 3.86 -6.61
C ARG A 19 -8.15 2.60 -7.00
N ASN A 20 -9.23 2.78 -7.74
CA ASN A 20 -10.18 1.75 -8.19
C ASN A 20 -10.70 0.89 -7.04
N SER A 21 -10.71 1.42 -5.81
CA SER A 21 -11.21 0.72 -4.62
C SER A 21 -12.61 1.19 -4.25
N VAL A 22 -13.25 0.44 -3.37
CA VAL A 22 -14.53 0.82 -2.73
C VAL A 22 -14.47 2.18 -2.03
N LEU A 23 -13.28 2.64 -1.60
CA LEU A 23 -13.10 3.97 -1.00
C LEU A 23 -13.21 5.08 -2.04
N GLU A 24 -12.65 4.89 -3.24
CA GLU A 24 -12.79 5.87 -4.32
C GLU A 24 -14.24 5.95 -4.79
N GLU A 25 -14.96 4.83 -4.84
CA GLU A 25 -16.40 4.83 -5.12
C GLU A 25 -17.20 5.54 -4.01
N ALA A 26 -16.84 5.34 -2.74
CA ALA A 26 -17.46 6.03 -1.62
C ALA A 26 -17.27 7.56 -1.68
N GLU A 27 -16.11 8.03 -2.13
CA GLU A 27 -15.87 9.46 -2.37
C GLU A 27 -16.72 9.97 -3.54
N LYS A 28 -16.75 9.25 -4.67
CA LYS A 28 -17.55 9.62 -5.86
C LYS A 28 -19.04 9.73 -5.56
N THR A 29 -19.54 8.84 -4.69
CA THR A 29 -20.94 8.84 -4.24
C THR A 29 -21.21 9.78 -3.06
N ARG A 30 -20.18 10.52 -2.60
CA ARG A 30 -20.21 11.42 -1.44
C ARG A 30 -20.58 10.74 -0.11
N ALA A 31 -20.40 9.42 -0.02
CA ALA A 31 -20.50 8.67 1.24
C ALA A 31 -19.35 9.03 2.21
N ILE A 32 -18.21 9.47 1.67
CA ILE A 32 -17.14 10.14 2.40
C ILE A 32 -16.80 11.47 1.70
N SER A 33 -16.29 12.43 2.45
CA SER A 33 -15.79 13.69 1.90
C SER A 33 -14.37 13.54 1.34
N GLU A 34 -13.98 14.48 0.47
CA GLU A 34 -12.60 14.60 -0.03
C GLU A 34 -11.60 14.76 1.12
N GLU A 35 -11.95 15.52 2.17
CA GLU A 35 -11.11 15.67 3.36
C GLU A 35 -10.91 14.32 4.09
N GLN A 36 -11.97 13.52 4.22
CA GLN A 36 -11.89 12.20 4.82
C GLN A 36 -11.03 11.26 3.98
N MET A 37 -11.17 11.30 2.65
CA MET A 37 -10.34 10.52 1.73
C MET A 37 -8.87 10.93 1.79
N ALA A 38 -8.57 12.24 1.79
CA ALA A 38 -7.21 12.76 1.93
C ALA A 38 -6.58 12.36 3.27
N LYS A 39 -7.34 12.45 4.37
CA LYS A 39 -6.90 12.02 5.69
C LYS A 39 -6.64 10.51 5.74
N PHE A 40 -7.50 9.70 5.13
CA PHE A 40 -7.29 8.25 5.02
C PHE A 40 -6.01 7.94 4.23
N ASN A 41 -5.83 8.54 3.06
CA ASN A 41 -4.66 8.36 2.21
C ASN A 41 -3.36 8.70 2.96
N HIS A 42 -3.33 9.82 3.69
CA HIS A 42 -2.18 10.22 4.49
C HIS A 42 -1.90 9.25 5.65
N GLN A 43 -2.92 8.77 6.36
CA GLN A 43 -2.74 7.78 7.40
C GLN A 43 -2.23 6.44 6.85
N MET A 44 -2.76 6.00 5.70
CA MET A 44 -2.34 4.78 5.03
C MET A 44 -0.88 4.87 4.57
N SER A 45 -0.49 5.96 3.91
CA SER A 45 0.90 6.15 3.48
C SER A 45 1.87 6.17 4.64
N ASN A 46 1.50 6.80 5.76
CA ASN A 46 2.35 6.83 6.96
C ASN A 46 2.52 5.43 7.58
N ARG A 47 1.44 4.65 7.65
CA ARG A 47 1.51 3.26 8.15
C ARG A 47 2.39 2.39 7.25
N ILE A 48 2.20 2.44 5.92
CA ILE A 48 3.02 1.70 4.96
C ILE A 48 4.48 2.11 5.08
N TYR A 49 4.77 3.41 5.19
CA TYR A 49 6.13 3.90 5.40
C TYR A 49 6.76 3.33 6.68
N THR A 50 6.02 3.30 7.78
CA THR A 50 6.48 2.66 9.03
C THR A 50 6.79 1.18 8.80
N PHE A 51 5.88 0.42 8.19
CA PHE A 51 6.11 -1.00 7.89
C PHE A 51 7.37 -1.22 7.03
N LEU A 52 7.51 -0.47 5.93
CA LEU A 52 8.66 -0.58 5.05
C LEU A 52 9.97 -0.18 5.76
N THR A 53 9.93 0.81 6.64
CA THR A 53 11.11 1.21 7.42
C THR A 53 11.57 0.09 8.34
N TYR A 54 10.64 -0.56 9.06
CA TYR A 54 10.98 -1.68 9.93
C TYR A 54 11.42 -2.92 9.15
N LEU A 55 10.79 -3.20 8.00
CA LEU A 55 11.13 -4.32 7.14
C LEU A 55 12.50 -4.18 6.47
N LEU A 56 12.85 -2.98 6.02
CA LEU A 56 13.99 -2.77 5.13
C LEU A 56 15.21 -2.14 5.80
N ASN A 57 15.01 -1.42 6.91
CA ASN A 57 16.05 -0.57 7.51
C ASN A 57 16.32 -0.86 8.99
N LYS A 58 15.52 -1.72 9.66
CA LYS A 58 15.69 -2.02 11.09
C LYS A 58 16.31 -3.41 11.33
N PRO A 59 17.01 -3.62 12.47
CA PRO A 59 17.46 -4.94 12.87
C PRO A 59 16.31 -5.94 13.04
N ALA A 60 16.58 -7.23 12.84
CA ALA A 60 15.58 -8.29 12.90
C ALA A 60 14.84 -8.38 14.25
N GLU A 61 15.50 -7.99 15.34
CA GLU A 61 14.91 -7.95 16.69
C GLU A 61 13.79 -6.89 16.78
N GLU A 62 14.04 -5.67 16.29
CA GLU A 62 13.03 -4.60 16.24
C GLU A 62 11.85 -4.99 15.33
N TYR A 63 12.14 -5.64 14.20
CA TYR A 63 11.12 -6.17 13.30
C TYR A 63 10.21 -7.22 13.97
N SER A 64 10.81 -8.17 14.68
CA SER A 64 10.08 -9.27 15.34
C SER A 64 9.14 -8.75 16.43
N VAL A 65 9.59 -7.77 17.21
CA VAL A 65 8.76 -7.09 18.23
C VAL A 65 7.59 -6.36 17.58
N MET A 66 7.83 -5.62 16.48
CA MET A 66 6.76 -4.92 15.77
C MET A 66 5.70 -5.89 15.23
N ILE A 67 6.12 -6.99 14.59
CA ILE A 67 5.19 -7.99 14.04
C ILE A 67 4.36 -8.63 15.15
N ALA A 68 4.98 -9.01 16.27
CA ALA A 68 4.26 -9.61 17.40
C ALA A 68 3.21 -8.66 18.02
N GLU A 69 3.50 -7.36 18.07
CA GLU A 69 2.52 -6.38 18.56
C GLU A 69 1.38 -6.17 17.57
N LEU A 70 1.69 -6.06 16.28
CA LEU A 70 0.71 -5.78 15.25
C LEU A 70 -0.16 -6.99 14.91
N SER A 71 0.36 -8.22 15.06
CA SER A 71 -0.42 -9.45 14.87
C SER A 71 -1.58 -9.59 15.86
N LYS A 72 -1.56 -8.87 17.00
CA LYS A 72 -2.69 -8.82 17.92
C LYS A 72 -3.95 -8.20 17.31
N ASN A 73 -3.77 -7.36 16.28
CA ASN A 73 -4.87 -6.75 15.53
C ASN A 73 -5.19 -7.53 14.25
N TYR A 74 -4.61 -8.73 14.07
CA TYR A 74 -4.83 -9.55 12.90
C TYR A 74 -6.28 -10.04 12.88
N PRO A 75 -7.07 -9.69 11.84
CA PRO A 75 -8.46 -10.12 11.78
C PRO A 75 -8.53 -11.59 11.36
N GLU A 76 -8.66 -12.51 12.33
CA GLU A 76 -8.67 -13.97 12.10
C GLU A 76 -9.74 -14.42 11.09
N ALA A 77 -10.82 -13.66 10.96
CA ALA A 77 -11.92 -13.95 10.04
C ALA A 77 -11.66 -13.46 8.59
N TRP A 78 -10.58 -12.73 8.32
CA TRP A 78 -10.27 -12.27 6.97
C TRP A 78 -9.57 -13.37 6.19
N ALA A 79 -9.95 -13.52 4.91
CA ALA A 79 -9.23 -14.39 4.01
C ALA A 79 -7.78 -13.91 3.86
N LEU A 80 -6.85 -14.86 3.68
CA LEU A 80 -5.49 -14.54 3.29
C LEU A 80 -5.49 -13.86 1.92
N PRO A 81 -4.59 -12.89 1.68
CA PRO A 81 -4.55 -12.15 0.43
C PRO A 81 -4.03 -13.03 -0.72
N ASP A 82 -4.69 -12.94 -1.86
CA ASP A 82 -4.17 -13.44 -3.14
C ASP A 82 -3.38 -12.33 -3.87
N LEU A 83 -2.58 -12.73 -4.86
CA LEU A 83 -1.93 -11.76 -5.75
C LEU A 83 -2.97 -11.05 -6.64
N ASP A 84 -2.94 -9.72 -6.62
CA ASP A 84 -3.81 -8.91 -7.48
C ASP A 84 -3.36 -9.00 -8.94
N GLN A 85 -4.14 -9.74 -9.74
CA GLN A 85 -3.87 -9.94 -11.16
C GLN A 85 -3.97 -8.65 -11.97
N SER A 86 -4.75 -7.66 -11.54
CA SER A 86 -4.85 -6.38 -12.23
C SER A 86 -3.53 -5.60 -12.15
N LEU A 87 -2.90 -5.60 -10.97
CA LEU A 87 -1.58 -4.99 -10.77
C LEU A 87 -0.49 -5.72 -11.53
N ILE A 88 -0.49 -7.06 -11.50
CA ILE A 88 0.44 -7.88 -12.27
C ILE A 88 0.35 -7.56 -13.76
N ASN A 89 -0.87 -7.52 -14.31
CA ASN A 89 -1.10 -7.23 -15.72
C ASN A 89 -0.70 -5.79 -16.11
N ALA A 90 -0.86 -4.82 -15.21
CA ALA A 90 -0.43 -3.44 -15.46
C ALA A 90 1.09 -3.33 -15.64
N VAL A 91 1.87 -4.08 -14.85
CA VAL A 91 3.34 -4.14 -14.96
C VAL A 91 3.79 -4.93 -16.19
N ALA A 92 3.08 -6.02 -16.54
CA ALA A 92 3.41 -6.83 -17.71
C ALA A 92 3.18 -6.06 -19.04
N LYS A 93 2.17 -5.18 -19.11
CA LYS A 93 1.90 -4.37 -20.30
C LYS A 93 2.92 -3.26 -20.53
N SER A 94 3.54 -2.74 -19.47
CA SER A 94 4.54 -1.66 -19.58
C SER A 94 5.93 -2.15 -19.97
N SER A 95 6.14 -3.48 -20.04
CA SER A 95 7.43 -4.12 -20.37
C SER A 95 7.54 -4.59 -21.83
N LEU A 96 6.52 -4.36 -22.67
CA LEU A 96 6.63 -4.58 -24.12
C LEU A 96 7.32 -3.38 -24.79
N PRO A 97 8.53 -3.54 -25.37
CA PRO A 97 9.12 -2.49 -26.17
C PRO A 97 8.29 -2.33 -27.45
N SER A 98 7.77 -1.14 -27.68
CA SER A 98 7.27 -0.73 -28.99
C SER A 98 8.44 -0.79 -29.99
N LEU A 99 8.49 -1.85 -30.79
CA LEU A 99 9.40 -1.92 -31.94
C LEU A 99 9.07 -0.77 -32.90
N PRO A 100 10.02 0.10 -33.27
CA PRO A 100 9.81 1.04 -34.35
C PRO A 100 9.70 0.27 -35.68
N HIS A 101 8.65 0.57 -36.44
CA HIS A 101 8.48 0.12 -37.83
C HIS A 101 9.51 0.77 -38.75
#